data_AF-A0A7J7S671-F1
#
_entry.id   AF-A0A7J7S671-F1
#
_cell.length_a   1.000
_cell.length_b   1.000
_cell.length_c   1.000
_cell.angle_alpha   90.00
_cell.angle_beta   90.00
_cell.angle_gamma   90.00
#
_symmetry.space_group_name_H-M   'P 1'
#
loop_
_entity.id
_entity.type
_entity.pdbx_description
1 polymer ?
#
loop_
_entity_poly.entity_id
_entity_poly.type
_entity_poly.pdbx_seq_one_letter_code
_entity_poly.pdbx_strand_id
1 'polypeptide(L)'
;MDLRGTGPGRERADPETAERIRKQPRGPGSGELGHLGVRDPAVCAKAMAAAAPAAAGEDGGRRRRPGPVLDPQPQEGAKAEAESGELCRLRAELAGALAEMETMKAVAEVSESTKAEAVAAVKRQCQEEVASLQAILKDSISSYEAQIASLKQERQQQQQDCEERERELGRLKQLLARAHPLDSLEKQMEKAHEDSEKLREIVLPMEQEIEELKAKLLRAEELIQEIQGRPRHPPSLHGSAELLPLSRDLSPPLEPLEELSGDGGAAAEAFAHNCDDSASISSFSLGGPGSSASLPRGRQGLSPEQEETASLVSTGTLVPEGIYLPPPGYQLVPDTQWEQLQMEGRQLQKDLESVSRERDELQEGLRRSNEDCAKQMQVLLAQVQNSEQLLQALQGTVSQAQERVQLQMAELAASHKSLSHEVKRLTEENQGLRAEQPLASAPGALEQEGQEETLPSSVPELKQLVLRMGQEARAHQRAREHEAERLRIEIVTLREALEEETAARASLEGQLRVQREETEVLEASLCSLRTEMERIHREQSEEASGQPPGPGPTEEAQLTALSEQRAKVLRLQAELETSEQVQRDFVRLSQALQVRLEQIRQAESLEQVRSLLDEAPLRDVGDIKDS
;
A
#
# COMPACT_ATOMS: atom_id res chain seq x y z
N MET A 1 -39.54 4.61 45.63
CA MET A 1 -40.24 3.43 45.08
C MET A 1 -39.21 2.60 44.34
N ASP A 2 -39.06 1.36 44.80
CA ASP A 2 -38.66 0.12 44.10
C ASP A 2 -37.49 0.10 43.11
N LEU A 3 -36.64 -0.93 42.99
CA LEU A 3 -36.17 -2.12 43.74
C LEU A 3 -35.22 -2.82 42.73
N ARG A 4 -34.02 -3.29 43.16
CA ARG A 4 -33.17 -4.41 42.62
C ARG A 4 -32.90 -4.52 41.09
N GLY A 5 -31.73 -4.92 40.60
CA GLY A 5 -30.54 -5.49 41.23
C GLY A 5 -29.53 -6.04 40.19
N THR A 6 -28.43 -6.56 40.75
CA THR A 6 -27.48 -7.59 40.25
C THR A 6 -26.48 -7.23 39.14
N GLY A 7 -25.19 -7.41 39.48
CA GLY A 7 -24.01 -7.36 38.58
C GLY A 7 -23.90 -8.58 37.64
N PRO A 8 -22.76 -8.76 36.95
CA PRO A 8 -21.44 -9.09 37.53
C PRO A 8 -20.36 -8.10 37.07
N GLY A 9 -19.19 -7.91 37.68
CA GLY A 9 -18.23 -8.86 38.25
C GLY A 9 -16.86 -8.45 37.66
N ARG A 10 -16.21 -7.45 38.27
CA ARG A 10 -14.82 -7.11 37.96
C ARG A 10 -13.93 -8.22 38.52
N GLU A 11 -13.38 -9.06 37.65
CA GLU A 11 -12.31 -9.98 38.03
C GLU A 11 -11.08 -9.16 38.43
N ARG A 12 -10.75 -9.26 39.73
CA ARG A 12 -9.42 -8.99 40.24
C ARG A 12 -8.48 -10.04 39.63
N ALA A 13 -7.49 -9.60 38.87
CA ALA A 13 -6.34 -10.45 38.56
C ALA A 13 -5.52 -10.62 39.85
N ASP A 14 -5.62 -11.80 40.47
CA ASP A 14 -4.71 -12.21 41.54
C ASP A 14 -3.28 -12.40 40.98
N PRO A 15 -2.23 -11.95 41.68
CA PRO A 15 -0.85 -11.99 41.22
C PRO A 15 -0.18 -13.33 41.57
N GLU A 16 -0.78 -14.45 41.19
CA GLU A 16 -0.28 -15.79 41.56
C GLU A 16 -0.24 -16.80 40.40
N THR A 17 -0.11 -16.31 39.17
CA THR A 17 0.10 -17.16 37.98
C THR A 17 1.40 -16.86 37.21
N ALA A 18 2.26 -16.00 37.75
CA ALA A 18 3.58 -15.70 37.19
C ALA A 18 4.70 -16.69 37.62
N GLU A 19 4.37 -17.78 38.33
CA GLU A 19 5.37 -18.71 38.87
C GLU A 19 5.16 -20.19 38.48
N ARG A 20 4.71 -20.44 37.24
CA ARG A 20 4.57 -21.82 36.75
C ARG A 20 4.97 -22.09 35.30
N ILE A 21 5.95 -21.37 34.74
CA ILE A 21 6.73 -21.86 33.57
C ILE A 21 8.21 -21.52 33.79
N ARG A 22 8.79 -22.10 34.83
CA ARG A 22 10.24 -22.16 35.04
C ARG A 22 10.61 -23.57 35.49
N LYS A 23 10.45 -24.54 34.58
CA LYS A 23 11.01 -25.90 34.71
C LYS A 23 11.51 -26.39 33.35
N GLN A 24 12.76 -26.04 33.05
CA GLN A 24 13.60 -26.82 32.16
C GLN A 24 13.90 -28.19 32.82
N PRO A 25 13.95 -29.30 32.09
CA PRO A 25 14.54 -30.52 32.60
C PRO A 25 16.07 -30.37 32.61
N ARG A 26 16.66 -30.49 33.81
CA ARG A 26 18.11 -30.65 33.99
C ARG A 26 18.55 -31.97 33.38
N GLY A 27 19.44 -31.92 32.40
CA GLY A 27 20.29 -33.05 32.03
C GLY A 27 21.31 -33.36 33.15
N PRO A 28 21.84 -34.59 33.22
CA PRO A 28 22.68 -35.01 34.33
C PRO A 28 24.13 -34.52 34.15
N GLY A 29 24.67 -33.97 35.24
CA GLY A 29 25.99 -34.29 35.77
C GLY A 29 27.22 -33.98 34.91
N SER A 30 27.77 -32.78 35.09
CA SER A 30 29.19 -32.52 34.86
C SER A 30 30.03 -33.34 35.85
N GLY A 31 30.59 -34.44 35.38
CA GLY A 31 31.70 -35.14 36.04
C GLY A 31 33.01 -34.56 35.55
N GLU A 32 33.82 -34.07 36.49
CA GLU A 32 35.23 -33.74 36.33
C GLU A 32 35.97 -34.87 35.62
N LEU A 33 36.86 -34.56 34.67
CA LEU A 33 38.06 -35.35 34.36
C LEU A 33 38.98 -34.55 33.41
N GLY A 34 40.16 -34.21 33.91
CA GLY A 34 41.42 -34.39 33.18
C GLY A 34 41.79 -33.38 32.08
N HIS A 35 42.54 -32.36 32.49
CA HIS A 35 43.60 -31.77 31.66
C HIS A 35 44.47 -32.86 31.02
N LEU A 36 44.49 -32.97 29.70
CA LEU A 36 45.60 -33.59 28.95
C LEU A 36 45.78 -32.86 27.61
N GLY A 37 47.02 -32.41 27.41
CA GLY A 37 47.41 -31.36 26.47
C GLY A 37 47.30 -31.71 24.99
N VAL A 38 46.94 -30.67 24.23
CA VAL A 38 47.25 -30.54 22.81
C VAL A 38 48.76 -30.40 22.69
N ARG A 39 49.43 -31.40 22.11
CA ARG A 39 50.82 -31.31 21.65
C ARG A 39 50.80 -31.14 20.13
N ASP A 40 51.33 -30.00 19.70
CA ASP A 40 51.72 -29.71 18.32
C ASP A 40 52.65 -30.81 17.74
N PRO A 41 52.54 -31.10 16.43
CA PRO A 41 53.66 -31.60 15.67
C PRO A 41 54.10 -30.51 14.68
N ALA A 42 54.83 -29.52 15.19
CA ALA A 42 55.56 -28.55 14.38
C ALA A 42 57.07 -28.76 14.59
N VAL A 43 57.65 -29.83 14.06
CA VAL A 43 59.08 -29.89 13.68
C VAL A 43 59.24 -30.96 12.60
N CYS A 44 59.57 -30.53 11.38
CA CYS A 44 60.63 -31.11 10.54
C CYS A 44 60.71 -30.36 9.20
N ALA A 45 61.23 -29.13 9.26
CA ALA A 45 61.81 -28.46 8.12
C ALA A 45 63.33 -28.71 8.13
N LYS A 46 63.83 -29.59 7.25
CA LYS A 46 65.11 -29.49 6.53
C LYS A 46 65.49 -30.81 5.86
N ALA A 47 65.38 -30.85 4.55
CA ALA A 47 66.51 -31.10 3.63
C ALA A 47 65.96 -31.37 2.22
N MET A 48 65.70 -30.30 1.48
CA MET A 48 65.71 -30.34 0.02
C MET A 48 67.17 -30.33 -0.43
N ALA A 49 67.61 -31.39 -1.09
CA ALA A 49 68.79 -31.35 -1.96
C ALA A 49 68.50 -32.22 -3.18
N ALA A 50 68.15 -31.53 -4.27
CA ALA A 50 68.11 -32.07 -5.61
C ALA A 50 69.53 -32.34 -6.11
N ALA A 51 69.75 -33.50 -6.74
CA ALA A 51 70.63 -33.66 -7.90
C ALA A 51 70.45 -35.06 -8.50
N ALA A 52 70.10 -35.09 -9.79
CA ALA A 52 70.06 -36.27 -10.63
C ALA A 52 71.49 -36.62 -11.17
N PRO A 53 71.65 -37.45 -12.20
CA PRO A 53 72.27 -38.77 -12.12
C PRO A 53 73.69 -38.81 -12.71
N ALA A 54 74.48 -39.84 -12.36
CA ALA A 54 75.75 -40.12 -13.06
C ALA A 54 75.94 -41.62 -13.27
N ALA A 55 76.07 -41.98 -14.53
CA ALA A 55 76.46 -43.29 -15.02
C ALA A 55 77.99 -43.48 -14.99
N ALA A 56 78.38 -44.76 -15.02
CA ALA A 56 79.65 -45.32 -15.51
C ALA A 56 80.96 -44.97 -14.79
N GLY A 57 81.70 -46.02 -14.39
CA GLY A 57 83.09 -45.94 -13.95
C GLY A 57 83.64 -47.31 -13.58
N GLU A 58 84.60 -47.77 -14.37
CA GLU A 58 85.22 -49.09 -14.40
C GLU A 58 86.16 -49.42 -13.21
N ASP A 59 86.38 -50.74 -13.08
CA ASP A 59 87.63 -51.46 -12.76
C ASP A 59 88.30 -51.35 -11.37
N GLY A 60 88.75 -52.52 -10.89
CA GLY A 60 89.41 -52.68 -9.59
C GLY A 60 89.51 -54.14 -9.15
N GLY A 61 90.27 -54.96 -9.89
CA GLY A 61 90.47 -56.37 -9.56
C GLY A 61 91.24 -56.66 -8.26
N ARG A 62 90.93 -57.80 -7.62
CA ARG A 62 91.90 -58.62 -6.86
C ARG A 62 91.58 -60.12 -6.94
N ARG A 63 92.64 -60.88 -7.17
CA ARG A 63 92.76 -62.35 -7.39
C ARG A 63 92.56 -63.20 -6.13
N ARG A 64 92.06 -64.44 -6.31
CA ARG A 64 92.71 -65.78 -6.03
C ARG A 64 91.61 -66.85 -5.84
N ARG A 65 91.39 -67.79 -6.77
CA ARG A 65 92.03 -69.11 -7.07
C ARG A 65 91.03 -70.26 -6.77
N PRO A 66 91.15 -71.43 -7.43
CA PRO A 66 90.02 -72.25 -7.87
C PRO A 66 89.86 -73.59 -7.13
N GLY A 67 88.65 -74.15 -7.16
CA GLY A 67 88.31 -75.52 -6.73
C GLY A 67 87.12 -76.06 -7.55
N PRO A 68 86.99 -77.37 -7.73
CA PRO A 68 86.66 -77.97 -9.02
C PRO A 68 85.16 -78.10 -9.31
N VAL A 69 84.92 -78.15 -10.63
CA VAL A 69 83.72 -78.57 -11.35
C VAL A 69 83.00 -79.73 -10.66
N LEU A 70 81.75 -79.50 -10.30
CA LEU A 70 80.66 -80.47 -10.44
C LEU A 70 79.62 -79.80 -11.33
N ASP A 71 79.35 -80.41 -12.48
CA ASP A 71 78.17 -80.07 -13.29
C ASP A 71 76.91 -80.16 -12.43
N PRO A 72 75.96 -79.23 -12.63
CA PRO A 72 74.61 -79.69 -12.87
C PRO A 72 74.01 -79.01 -14.11
N GLN A 73 73.53 -79.86 -15.02
CA GLN A 73 72.29 -79.68 -15.80
C GLN A 73 72.06 -78.33 -16.54
N PRO A 74 72.08 -78.32 -17.88
CA PRO A 74 71.66 -77.16 -18.70
C PRO A 74 70.19 -76.74 -18.49
N GLN A 75 69.37 -77.55 -17.80
CA GLN A 75 67.95 -77.25 -17.52
C GLN A 75 67.74 -76.38 -16.28
N GLU A 76 68.64 -76.39 -15.30
CA GLU A 76 68.49 -75.56 -14.08
C GLU A 76 68.90 -74.10 -14.35
N GLY A 77 69.92 -73.85 -15.18
CA GLY A 77 70.32 -72.50 -15.57
C GLY A 77 69.26 -71.76 -16.40
N ALA A 78 68.60 -72.46 -17.33
CA ALA A 78 67.51 -71.87 -18.13
C ALA A 78 66.25 -71.58 -17.30
N LYS A 79 65.94 -72.43 -16.30
CA LYS A 79 64.86 -72.17 -15.33
C LYS A 79 65.22 -71.03 -14.38
N ALA A 80 66.44 -70.97 -13.87
CA ALA A 80 66.91 -69.89 -13.01
C ALA A 80 66.93 -68.53 -13.72
N GLU A 81 67.29 -68.48 -15.01
CA GLU A 81 67.22 -67.24 -15.80
C GLU A 81 65.77 -66.84 -16.12
N ALA A 82 64.88 -67.80 -16.38
CA ALA A 82 63.45 -67.52 -16.56
C ALA A 82 62.80 -66.99 -15.27
N GLU A 83 63.07 -67.64 -14.13
CA GLU A 83 62.63 -67.20 -12.81
C GLU A 83 63.22 -65.83 -12.43
N SER A 84 64.49 -65.56 -12.79
CA SER A 84 65.11 -64.24 -12.63
C SER A 84 64.43 -63.17 -13.51
N GLY A 85 64.05 -63.53 -14.74
CA GLY A 85 63.32 -62.63 -15.64
C GLY A 85 61.92 -62.30 -15.11
N GLU A 86 61.21 -63.30 -14.58
CA GLU A 86 59.91 -63.13 -13.93
C GLU A 86 60.00 -62.29 -12.65
N LEU A 87 61.02 -62.52 -11.82
CA LEU A 87 61.29 -61.68 -10.64
C LEU A 87 61.58 -60.22 -11.02
N CYS A 88 62.31 -59.98 -12.11
CA CYS A 88 62.53 -58.63 -12.63
C CYS A 88 61.24 -57.96 -13.13
N ARG A 89 60.36 -58.71 -13.80
CA ARG A 89 59.04 -58.20 -14.23
C ARG A 89 58.14 -57.88 -13.04
N LEU A 90 58.03 -58.78 -12.06
CA LEU A 90 57.25 -58.56 -10.84
C LEU A 90 57.78 -57.37 -10.02
N ARG A 91 59.10 -57.16 -9.98
CA ARG A 91 59.70 -55.96 -9.34
C ARG A 91 59.35 -54.67 -10.08
N ALA A 92 59.32 -54.71 -11.41
CA ALA A 92 58.93 -53.55 -12.23
C ALA A 92 57.44 -53.23 -12.07
N GLU A 93 56.57 -54.25 -12.05
CA GLU A 93 55.14 -54.10 -11.79
C GLU A 93 54.86 -53.56 -10.38
N LEU A 94 55.56 -54.07 -9.36
CA LEU A 94 55.47 -53.53 -7.99
C LEU A 94 55.91 -52.07 -7.92
N ALA A 95 57.00 -51.71 -8.60
CA ALA A 95 57.47 -50.32 -8.67
C ALA A 95 56.46 -49.41 -9.39
N GLY A 96 55.82 -49.89 -10.46
CA GLY A 96 54.73 -49.19 -11.15
C GLY A 96 53.50 -48.98 -10.26
N ALA A 97 53.04 -50.03 -9.58
CA ALA A 97 51.90 -49.95 -8.66
C ALA A 97 52.17 -49.02 -7.46
N LEU A 98 53.40 -48.96 -6.95
CA LEU A 98 53.77 -48.01 -5.90
C LEU A 98 53.75 -46.57 -6.39
N ALA A 99 54.25 -46.29 -7.60
CA ALA A 99 54.18 -44.96 -8.19
C ALA A 99 52.71 -44.52 -8.46
N GLU A 100 51.87 -45.44 -8.94
CA GLU A 100 50.43 -45.19 -9.10
C GLU A 100 49.75 -44.90 -7.75
N MET A 101 50.08 -45.63 -6.68
CA MET A 101 49.60 -45.35 -5.33
C MET A 101 50.04 -43.96 -4.85
N GLU A 102 51.29 -43.57 -5.09
CA GLU A 102 51.79 -42.23 -4.72
C GLU A 102 51.07 -41.12 -5.49
N THR A 103 50.81 -41.30 -6.79
CA THR A 103 50.04 -40.32 -7.58
C THR A 103 48.59 -40.24 -7.12
N MET A 104 47.93 -41.38 -6.85
CA MET A 104 46.57 -41.40 -6.28
C MET A 104 46.52 -40.71 -4.91
N LYS A 105 47.54 -40.89 -4.07
CA LYS A 105 47.64 -40.21 -2.78
C LYS A 105 47.77 -38.70 -2.94
N ALA A 106 48.60 -38.23 -3.87
CA ALA A 106 48.73 -36.81 -4.18
C ALA A 106 47.41 -36.22 -4.71
N VAL A 107 46.71 -36.92 -5.61
CA VAL A 107 45.40 -36.50 -6.12
C VAL A 107 44.35 -36.46 -5.01
N ALA A 108 44.35 -37.45 -4.10
CA ALA A 108 43.46 -37.47 -2.95
C ALA A 108 43.70 -36.28 -2.02
N GLU A 109 44.95 -35.97 -1.70
CA GLU A 109 45.33 -34.82 -0.87
C GLU A 109 44.92 -33.48 -1.51
N VAL A 110 45.14 -33.32 -2.82
CA VAL A 110 44.68 -32.13 -3.55
C VAL A 110 43.15 -32.05 -3.54
N SER A 111 42.44 -33.18 -3.69
CA SER A 111 40.97 -33.20 -3.65
C SER A 111 40.42 -32.86 -2.26
N GLU A 112 41.10 -33.30 -1.20
CA GLU A 112 40.74 -32.99 0.18
C GLU A 112 40.98 -31.51 0.49
N SER A 113 42.14 -30.98 0.10
CA SER A 113 42.45 -29.55 0.22
C SER A 113 41.45 -28.68 -0.54
N THR A 114 41.10 -29.06 -1.78
CA THR A 114 40.13 -28.31 -2.60
C THR A 114 38.74 -28.32 -1.95
N LYS A 115 38.30 -29.46 -1.40
CA LYS A 115 37.04 -29.55 -0.66
C LYS A 115 37.07 -28.71 0.62
N ALA A 116 38.18 -28.74 1.36
CA ALA A 116 38.36 -27.95 2.58
C ALA A 116 38.31 -26.44 2.28
N GLU A 117 38.94 -26.01 1.19
CA GLU A 117 38.92 -24.61 0.73
C GLU A 117 37.50 -24.19 0.27
N ALA A 118 36.80 -25.03 -0.48
CA ALA A 118 35.42 -24.76 -0.89
C ALA A 118 34.48 -24.62 0.33
N VAL A 119 34.61 -25.52 1.32
CA VAL A 119 33.84 -25.43 2.57
C VAL A 119 34.20 -24.16 3.36
N ALA A 120 35.49 -23.80 3.43
CA ALA A 120 35.92 -22.57 4.08
C ALA A 120 35.37 -21.32 3.35
N ALA A 121 35.32 -21.34 2.02
CA ALA A 121 34.76 -20.26 1.22
C ALA A 121 33.26 -20.07 1.47
N VAL A 122 32.48 -21.15 1.46
CA VAL A 122 31.03 -21.10 1.78
C VAL A 122 30.79 -20.61 3.21
N LYS A 123 31.59 -21.07 4.18
CA LYS A 123 31.50 -20.59 5.57
C LYS A 123 31.76 -19.08 5.67
N ARG A 124 32.77 -18.58 4.94
CA ARG A 124 33.09 -17.14 4.92
C ARG A 124 31.95 -16.34 4.29
N GLN A 125 31.42 -16.79 3.17
CA GLN A 125 30.27 -16.13 2.52
C GLN A 125 29.06 -16.07 3.45
N CYS A 126 28.72 -17.18 4.13
CA CYS A 126 27.63 -17.19 5.10
C CYS A 126 27.88 -16.21 6.26
N GLN A 127 29.12 -16.12 6.76
CA GLN A 127 29.48 -15.13 7.79
C GLN A 127 29.35 -13.69 7.29
N GLU A 128 29.77 -13.42 6.05
CA GLU A 128 29.66 -12.10 5.41
C GLU A 128 28.19 -11.72 5.18
N GLU A 129 27.34 -12.64 4.71
CA GLU A 129 25.90 -12.42 4.54
C GLU A 129 25.22 -12.16 5.88
N VAL A 130 25.56 -12.90 6.93
CA VAL A 130 25.05 -12.65 8.28
C VAL A 130 25.50 -11.27 8.79
N ALA A 131 26.77 -10.90 8.61
CA ALA A 131 27.28 -9.59 9.01
C ALA A 131 26.61 -8.45 8.23
N SER A 132 26.38 -8.64 6.93
CA SER A 132 25.68 -7.68 6.07
C SER A 132 24.21 -7.49 6.49
N LEU A 133 23.49 -8.59 6.72
CA LEU A 133 22.11 -8.54 7.22
C LEU A 133 22.02 -7.89 8.59
N GLN A 134 22.97 -8.17 9.49
CA GLN A 134 23.05 -7.52 10.79
C GLN A 134 23.31 -6.01 10.66
N ALA A 135 24.15 -5.58 9.71
CA ALA A 135 24.41 -4.16 9.46
C ALA A 135 23.17 -3.45 8.93
N ILE A 136 22.48 -4.02 7.92
CA ILE A 136 21.24 -3.45 7.36
C ILE A 136 20.16 -3.35 8.44
N LEU A 137 19.98 -4.39 9.26
CA LEU A 137 19.01 -4.37 10.34
C LEU A 137 19.35 -3.30 11.38
N LYS A 138 20.63 -3.16 11.73
CA LYS A 138 21.09 -2.12 12.65
C LYS A 138 20.83 -0.73 12.11
N ASP A 139 21.13 -0.48 10.83
CA ASP A 139 20.89 0.81 10.18
C ASP A 139 19.39 1.11 10.09
N SER A 140 18.57 0.10 9.81
CA SER A 140 17.10 0.22 9.81
C SER A 140 16.57 0.60 11.19
N ILE A 141 17.03 -0.09 12.25
CA ILE A 141 16.66 0.22 13.63
C ILE A 141 17.08 1.64 13.99
N SER A 142 18.33 2.03 13.71
CA SER A 142 18.82 3.38 13.99
C SER A 142 18.06 4.46 13.21
N SER A 143 17.64 4.18 11.97
CA SER A 143 16.77 5.08 11.19
C SER A 143 15.39 5.25 11.86
N TYR A 144 14.75 4.15 12.27
CA TYR A 144 13.48 4.21 12.99
C TYR A 144 13.60 4.91 14.35
N GLU A 145 14.68 4.67 15.09
CA GLU A 145 14.96 5.36 16.36
C GLU A 145 15.10 6.87 16.15
N ALA A 146 15.81 7.30 15.10
CA ALA A 146 15.94 8.72 14.75
C ALA A 146 14.59 9.34 14.33
N GLN A 147 13.79 8.62 13.54
CA GLN A 147 12.45 9.09 13.14
C GLN A 147 11.52 9.22 14.36
N ILE A 148 11.52 8.25 15.26
CA ILE A 148 10.75 8.30 16.51
C ILE A 148 11.21 9.46 17.39
N ALA A 149 12.53 9.71 17.48
CA ALA A 149 13.07 10.85 18.22
C ALA A 149 12.61 12.19 17.61
N SER A 150 12.66 12.32 16.28
CA SER A 150 12.18 13.50 15.56
C SER A 150 10.69 13.75 15.80
N LEU A 151 9.86 12.71 15.69
CA LEU A 151 8.42 12.82 15.94
C LEU A 151 8.11 13.19 17.40
N LYS A 152 8.87 12.65 18.36
CA LYS A 152 8.75 13.03 19.78
C LYS A 152 9.12 14.50 19.99
N GLN A 153 10.19 14.96 19.35
CA GLN A 153 10.62 16.36 19.40
C GLN A 153 9.57 17.28 18.78
N GLU A 154 9.03 16.94 17.61
CA GLU A 154 7.98 17.71 16.94
C GLU A 154 6.72 17.81 17.82
N ARG A 155 6.28 16.70 18.43
CA ARG A 155 5.16 16.74 19.37
C ARG A 155 5.44 17.60 20.59
N GLN A 156 6.66 17.58 21.10
CA GLN A 156 7.05 18.44 22.22
C GLN A 156 7.05 19.92 21.80
N GLN A 157 7.50 20.23 20.58
CA GLN A 157 7.45 21.59 20.03
C GLN A 157 6.01 22.05 19.86
N GLN A 158 5.14 21.24 19.26
CA GLN A 158 3.72 21.56 19.11
C GLN A 158 3.04 21.80 20.47
N GLN A 159 3.39 21.00 21.49
CA GLN A 159 2.89 21.21 22.84
C GLN A 159 3.35 22.56 23.42
N GLN A 160 4.63 22.92 23.25
CA GLN A 160 5.16 24.21 23.69
C GLN A 160 4.47 25.37 22.97
N ASP A 161 4.31 25.27 21.66
CA ASP A 161 3.63 26.29 20.85
C ASP A 161 2.18 26.46 21.30
N CYS A 162 1.45 25.37 21.53
CA CYS A 162 0.09 25.41 22.08
C CYS A 162 0.05 26.13 23.44
N GLU A 163 0.95 25.81 24.36
CA GLU A 163 1.03 26.48 25.66
C GLU A 163 1.39 27.97 25.53
N GLU A 164 2.24 28.35 24.58
CA GLU A 164 2.55 29.75 24.30
C GLU A 164 1.34 30.50 23.77
N ARG A 165 0.59 29.91 22.83
CA ARG A 165 -0.67 30.49 22.32
C ARG A 165 -1.73 30.59 23.41
N GLU A 166 -1.82 29.63 24.32
CA GLU A 166 -2.71 29.74 25.49
C GLU A 166 -2.29 30.88 26.42
N ARG A 167 -0.99 31.06 26.66
CA ARG A 167 -0.48 32.19 27.45
C ARG A 167 -0.78 33.53 26.77
N GLU A 168 -0.62 33.64 25.46
CA GLU A 168 -0.95 34.84 24.68
C GLU A 168 -2.45 35.13 24.72
N LEU A 169 -3.28 34.12 24.50
CA LEU A 169 -4.73 34.22 24.55
C LEU A 169 -5.20 34.63 25.96
N GLY A 170 -4.54 34.12 27.00
CA GLY A 170 -4.73 34.58 28.39
C GLY A 170 -4.40 36.06 28.57
N ARG A 171 -3.28 36.54 28.02
CA ARG A 171 -2.90 37.96 28.05
C ARG A 171 -3.90 38.85 27.30
N LEU A 172 -4.34 38.43 26.10
CA LEU A 172 -5.32 39.16 25.30
C LEU A 172 -6.68 39.23 26.02
N LYS A 173 -7.14 38.12 26.62
CA LYS A 173 -8.34 38.11 27.47
C LYS A 173 -8.21 39.09 28.64
N GLN A 174 -7.05 39.16 29.28
CA GLN A 174 -6.81 40.11 30.37
C GLN A 174 -6.83 41.58 29.89
N LEU A 175 -6.32 41.86 28.68
CA LEU A 175 -6.39 43.18 28.06
C LEU A 175 -7.83 43.55 27.68
N LEU A 176 -8.60 42.62 27.11
CA LEU A 176 -10.01 42.80 26.82
C LEU A 176 -10.82 43.06 28.10
N ALA A 177 -10.54 42.31 29.17
CA ALA A 177 -11.18 42.53 30.48
C ALA A 177 -10.77 43.88 31.13
N ARG A 178 -9.64 44.49 30.74
CA ARG A 178 -9.26 45.83 31.20
C ARG A 178 -9.84 46.94 30.33
N ALA A 179 -10.04 46.67 29.04
CA ALA A 179 -10.75 47.55 28.14
C ALA A 179 -12.26 47.30 28.25
N HIS A 180 -12.95 48.01 29.15
CA HIS A 180 -14.42 48.13 29.18
C HIS A 180 -14.89 49.45 28.52
N PRO A 181 -14.69 49.66 27.20
CA PRO A 181 -15.24 50.82 26.51
C PRO A 181 -16.77 50.78 26.44
N LEU A 182 -17.39 49.60 26.55
CA LEU A 182 -18.85 49.42 26.55
C LEU A 182 -19.50 50.05 27.78
N ASP A 183 -18.95 49.86 28.99
CA ASP A 183 -19.46 50.51 30.21
C ASP A 183 -19.36 52.05 30.15
N SER A 184 -18.35 52.58 29.45
CA SER A 184 -18.20 54.02 29.26
C SER A 184 -19.21 54.57 28.25
N LEU A 185 -19.49 53.82 27.18
CA LEU A 185 -20.47 54.20 26.17
C LEU A 185 -21.90 54.07 26.71
N GLU A 186 -22.19 53.01 27.48
CA GLU A 186 -23.48 52.79 28.15
C GLU A 186 -23.82 53.96 29.08
N LYS A 187 -22.87 54.42 29.91
CA LYS A 187 -23.05 55.62 30.75
C LYS A 187 -23.25 56.91 29.95
N GLN A 188 -22.62 57.03 28.78
CA GLN A 188 -22.83 58.17 27.90
C GLN A 188 -24.21 58.14 27.25
N MET A 189 -24.69 56.95 26.86
CA MET A 189 -26.03 56.75 26.31
C MET A 189 -27.12 56.99 27.37
N GLU A 190 -26.91 56.52 28.60
CA GLU A 190 -27.82 56.74 29.73
C GLU A 190 -27.96 58.24 30.04
N LYS A 191 -26.84 58.97 30.10
CA LYS A 191 -26.85 60.43 30.29
C LYS A 191 -27.57 61.17 29.15
N ALA A 192 -27.33 60.77 27.90
CA ALA A 192 -28.01 61.38 26.76
C ALA A 192 -29.52 61.12 26.79
N HIS A 193 -29.93 59.94 27.26
CA HIS A 193 -31.34 59.58 27.44
C HIS A 193 -32.00 60.40 28.55
N GLU A 194 -31.35 60.53 29.72
CA GLU A 194 -31.83 61.40 30.80
C GLU A 194 -31.99 62.86 30.37
N ASP A 195 -31.04 63.39 29.59
CA ASP A 195 -31.12 64.77 29.11
C ASP A 195 -32.26 64.95 28.09
N SER A 196 -32.53 63.93 27.26
CA SER A 196 -33.70 63.93 26.36
C SER A 196 -35.03 63.90 27.13
N GLU A 197 -35.12 63.12 28.21
CA GLU A 197 -36.31 63.06 29.07
C GLU A 197 -36.58 64.42 29.74
N LYS A 198 -35.54 65.05 30.29
CA LYS A 198 -35.65 66.41 30.88
C LYS A 198 -36.12 67.45 29.86
N LEU A 199 -35.62 67.38 28.62
CA LEU A 199 -36.07 68.26 27.55
C LEU A 199 -37.54 68.00 27.21
N ARG A 200 -37.97 66.74 27.17
CA ARG A 200 -39.38 66.38 26.93
C ARG A 200 -40.30 66.90 28.03
N GLU A 201 -39.89 66.84 29.30
CA GLU A 201 -40.65 67.42 30.42
C GLU A 201 -40.90 68.93 30.27
N ILE A 202 -39.99 69.66 29.62
CA ILE A 202 -40.12 71.11 29.38
C ILE A 202 -40.92 71.38 28.10
N VAL A 203 -40.67 70.62 27.02
CA VAL A 203 -41.28 70.86 25.71
C VAL A 203 -42.78 70.51 25.71
N LEU A 204 -43.18 69.43 26.37
CA LEU A 204 -44.59 69.00 26.40
C LEU A 204 -45.58 70.06 26.94
N PRO A 205 -45.34 70.74 28.08
CA PRO A 205 -46.22 71.82 28.53
C PRO A 205 -46.18 73.03 27.60
N MET A 206 -45.04 73.33 26.96
CA MET A 206 -44.96 74.39 25.95
C MET A 206 -45.79 74.04 24.70
N GLU A 207 -45.76 72.78 24.25
CA GLU A 207 -46.57 72.30 23.12
C GLU A 207 -48.07 72.42 23.45
N GLN A 208 -48.48 72.04 24.65
CA GLN A 208 -49.87 72.20 25.13
C GLN A 208 -50.29 73.67 25.16
N GLU A 209 -49.44 74.57 25.65
CA GLU A 209 -49.73 76.01 25.67
C GLU A 209 -49.82 76.57 24.24
N ILE A 210 -48.96 76.12 23.32
CA ILE A 210 -49.03 76.49 21.90
C ILE A 210 -50.34 76.01 21.27
N GLU A 211 -50.78 74.79 21.56
CA GLU A 211 -52.07 74.28 21.08
C GLU A 211 -53.26 75.08 21.63
N GLU A 212 -53.24 75.43 22.92
CA GLU A 212 -54.26 76.30 23.51
C GLU A 212 -54.27 77.70 22.88
N LEU A 213 -53.10 78.28 22.64
CA LEU A 213 -52.97 79.59 21.99
C LEU A 213 -53.47 79.52 20.54
N LYS A 214 -53.15 78.46 19.80
CA LYS A 214 -53.69 78.21 18.46
C LYS A 214 -55.22 78.08 18.50
N ALA A 215 -55.78 77.36 19.47
CA ALA A 215 -57.24 77.22 19.61
C ALA A 215 -57.92 78.56 19.95
N LYS A 216 -57.31 79.38 20.81
CA LYS A 216 -57.81 80.74 21.14
C LYS A 216 -57.72 81.67 19.94
N LEU A 217 -56.64 81.56 19.14
CA LEU A 217 -56.47 82.31 17.88
C LEU A 217 -57.58 81.95 16.88
N LEU A 218 -57.81 80.65 16.65
CA LEU A 218 -58.86 80.17 15.74
C LEU A 218 -60.25 80.68 16.15
N ARG A 219 -60.59 80.64 17.45
CA ARG A 219 -61.86 81.19 17.95
C ARG A 219 -61.97 82.70 17.73
N ALA A 220 -60.88 83.45 17.91
CA ALA A 220 -60.86 84.88 17.65
C ALA A 220 -61.05 85.18 16.15
N GLU A 221 -60.43 84.38 15.28
CA GLU A 221 -60.60 84.47 13.83
C GLU A 221 -62.05 84.17 13.40
N GLU A 222 -62.69 83.16 13.98
CA GLU A 222 -64.12 82.84 13.75
C GLU A 222 -65.04 84.01 14.15
N LEU A 223 -64.81 84.63 15.32
CA LEU A 223 -65.58 85.80 15.77
C LEU A 223 -65.38 87.02 14.86
N ILE A 224 -64.16 87.22 14.35
CA ILE A 224 -63.86 88.29 13.39
C ILE A 224 -64.61 88.06 12.07
N GLN A 225 -64.64 86.82 11.59
CA GLN A 225 -65.38 86.46 10.37
C GLN A 225 -66.90 86.62 10.54
N GLU A 226 -67.44 86.33 11.74
CA GLU A 226 -68.87 86.51 12.04
C GLU A 226 -69.30 87.99 12.09
N ILE A 227 -68.45 88.87 12.63
CA ILE A 227 -68.66 90.33 12.63
C ILE A 227 -68.60 90.91 11.20
N GLN A 228 -67.82 90.29 10.30
CA GLN A 228 -67.67 90.72 8.92
C GLN A 228 -68.78 90.19 7.97
N GLY A 229 -69.71 89.37 8.46
CA GLY A 229 -70.64 88.55 7.64
C GLY A 229 -72.12 88.96 7.52
N ARG A 230 -72.56 90.23 7.70
CA ARG A 230 -73.98 90.61 7.45
C ARG A 230 -74.20 91.97 6.75
N PRO A 231 -75.12 92.10 5.75
CA PRO A 231 -75.20 93.29 4.87
C PRO A 231 -76.33 94.30 5.21
N ARG A 232 -76.04 95.63 5.13
CA ARG A 232 -76.77 96.66 4.33
C ARG A 232 -76.38 98.12 4.68
N HIS A 233 -75.74 98.78 3.71
CA HIS A 233 -75.92 100.15 3.14
C HIS A 233 -76.71 101.28 3.88
N PRO A 234 -76.43 102.57 3.53
CA PRO A 234 -75.97 103.69 4.39
C PRO A 234 -77.10 104.74 4.63
N PRO A 235 -76.92 106.01 5.11
CA PRO A 235 -75.69 106.82 5.25
C PRO A 235 -75.60 107.72 6.51
N SER A 236 -74.63 108.64 6.46
CA SER A 236 -74.46 109.89 7.24
C SER A 236 -73.75 109.77 8.60
N LEU A 237 -72.74 110.57 8.96
CA LEU A 237 -72.06 111.75 8.39
C LEU A 237 -70.80 112.00 9.25
N HIS A 238 -69.71 112.48 8.62
CA HIS A 238 -68.55 113.22 9.20
C HIS A 238 -67.61 112.44 10.13
N GLY A 239 -66.29 112.38 9.97
CA GLY A 239 -65.26 113.30 9.46
C GLY A 239 -64.10 113.13 10.47
N SER A 240 -62.81 113.01 10.17
CA SER A 240 -61.89 113.41 9.09
C SER A 240 -60.70 112.41 9.19
N ALA A 241 -59.74 112.23 8.28
CA ALA A 241 -59.09 113.17 7.40
C ALA A 241 -58.37 112.38 6.27
N GLU A 242 -58.48 112.93 5.07
CA GLU A 242 -57.47 113.08 4.01
C GLU A 242 -56.25 112.12 4.08
N LEU A 243 -55.97 111.31 3.07
CA LEU A 243 -55.43 111.78 1.79
C LEU A 243 -55.83 110.89 0.60
N LEU A 244 -56.17 111.57 -0.48
CA LEU A 244 -56.55 111.06 -1.80
C LEU A 244 -55.35 110.52 -2.61
N PRO A 245 -55.64 109.81 -3.71
CA PRO A 245 -54.87 108.68 -4.22
C PRO A 245 -53.95 109.10 -5.36
N LEU A 246 -53.01 108.23 -5.72
CA LEU A 246 -52.49 108.20 -7.08
C LEU A 246 -52.08 106.77 -7.45
N SER A 247 -52.73 106.30 -8.50
CA SER A 247 -52.37 105.18 -9.35
C SER A 247 -50.95 105.33 -9.88
N ARG A 248 -50.13 104.28 -9.84
CA ARG A 248 -49.22 103.96 -10.94
C ARG A 248 -48.58 102.58 -10.77
N ASP A 249 -48.39 101.96 -11.92
CA ASP A 249 -47.44 100.91 -12.28
C ASP A 249 -46.19 100.81 -11.40
N LEU A 250 -45.65 99.58 -11.27
CA LEU A 250 -44.28 99.18 -11.64
C LEU A 250 -43.92 97.79 -11.05
N SER A 251 -43.76 96.77 -11.90
CA SER A 251 -42.45 96.10 -11.99
C SER A 251 -41.54 96.99 -12.87
N PRO A 252 -40.21 96.83 -13.05
CA PRO A 252 -39.14 95.98 -12.46
C PRO A 252 -37.86 96.87 -12.22
N PRO A 253 -36.60 96.67 -12.70
CA PRO A 253 -35.69 95.51 -12.93
C PRO A 253 -34.18 95.72 -12.54
N LEU A 254 -33.43 94.60 -12.51
CA LEU A 254 -32.04 94.28 -12.94
C LEU A 254 -30.89 95.31 -13.15
N GLU A 255 -29.70 94.89 -12.66
CA GLU A 255 -28.29 95.04 -13.16
C GLU A 255 -27.53 96.39 -12.99
N PRO A 256 -26.16 96.48 -13.09
CA PRO A 256 -25.12 95.52 -13.55
C PRO A 256 -23.75 95.46 -12.77
N LEU A 257 -22.91 94.51 -13.21
CA LEU A 257 -21.43 94.38 -13.28
C LEU A 257 -20.51 95.60 -13.02
N GLU A 258 -19.40 95.43 -12.26
CA GLU A 258 -18.00 95.74 -12.65
C GLU A 258 -16.96 95.61 -11.50
N GLU A 259 -16.03 94.66 -11.69
CA GLU A 259 -14.56 94.70 -11.47
C GLU A 259 -13.87 95.16 -10.15
N LEU A 260 -12.93 94.28 -9.74
CA LEU A 260 -11.63 94.46 -9.04
C LEU A 260 -11.51 94.37 -7.50
N SER A 261 -10.73 93.35 -7.12
CA SER A 261 -9.60 93.35 -6.17
C SER A 261 -9.75 92.64 -4.81
N GLY A 262 -8.90 91.61 -4.63
CA GLY A 262 -8.35 91.07 -3.37
C GLY A 262 -9.34 90.48 -2.36
N ASP A 263 -9.06 89.45 -1.57
CA ASP A 263 -7.90 88.62 -1.28
C ASP A 263 -8.43 87.52 -0.32
N GLY A 264 -7.84 86.33 -0.37
CA GLY A 264 -7.90 85.33 0.71
C GLY A 264 -9.08 84.37 0.76
N GLY A 265 -8.86 83.12 0.33
CA GLY A 265 -9.75 82.01 0.70
C GLY A 265 -9.52 80.72 -0.07
N ALA A 266 -8.44 80.01 0.25
CA ALA A 266 -8.11 78.70 -0.28
C ALA A 266 -9.17 77.61 0.04
N ALA A 267 -9.15 76.56 -0.79
CA ALA A 267 -9.74 75.23 -0.62
C ALA A 267 -11.11 74.97 -1.26
N ALA A 268 -11.09 74.54 -2.53
CA ALA A 268 -11.76 73.31 -3.00
C ALA A 268 -11.46 73.10 -4.48
N GLU A 269 -10.34 72.44 -4.76
CA GLU A 269 -10.06 71.87 -6.08
C GLU A 269 -10.88 70.61 -6.32
N ALA A 270 -11.20 70.41 -7.60
CA ALA A 270 -11.35 69.14 -8.31
C ALA A 270 -12.59 68.28 -8.02
N PHE A 271 -13.57 68.32 -8.94
CA PHE A 271 -13.81 67.18 -9.82
C PHE A 271 -14.76 67.56 -10.99
N ALA A 272 -14.20 67.66 -12.20
CA ALA A 272 -14.93 67.62 -13.47
C ALA A 272 -14.01 67.04 -14.54
N HIS A 273 -14.62 66.45 -15.58
CA HIS A 273 -14.07 65.66 -16.71
C HIS A 273 -13.87 64.17 -16.42
N ASN A 274 -14.40 63.21 -17.19
CA ASN A 274 -14.85 63.21 -18.58
C ASN A 274 -16.05 62.25 -18.75
N CYS A 275 -17.10 62.71 -19.42
CA CYS A 275 -17.95 61.84 -20.24
C CYS A 275 -17.42 61.95 -21.67
N ASP A 276 -17.28 60.82 -22.37
CA ASP A 276 -17.68 60.64 -23.76
C ASP A 276 -17.53 59.17 -24.20
N ASP A 277 -18.69 58.61 -24.57
CA ASP A 277 -19.04 57.66 -25.64
C ASP A 277 -18.18 56.44 -26.00
N SER A 278 -18.85 55.28 -26.04
CA SER A 278 -18.84 54.37 -27.19
C SER A 278 -20.06 53.44 -27.18
N ALA A 279 -20.95 53.65 -28.15
CA ALA A 279 -22.11 52.81 -28.44
C ALA A 279 -21.71 51.46 -29.07
N SER A 280 -22.53 50.43 -28.85
CA SER A 280 -22.87 49.44 -29.88
C SER A 280 -24.12 48.63 -29.54
N ILE A 281 -24.92 48.45 -30.58
CA ILE A 281 -26.28 47.92 -30.67
C ILE A 281 -26.22 46.64 -31.52
N SER A 282 -27.22 45.75 -31.37
CA SER A 282 -27.52 44.52 -32.14
C SER A 282 -27.09 43.22 -31.42
N SER A 283 -27.84 42.12 -31.41
CA SER A 283 -28.87 41.68 -32.37
C SER A 283 -29.95 40.81 -31.71
N PHE A 284 -31.18 41.11 -32.13
CA PHE A 284 -32.34 40.22 -32.17
C PHE A 284 -32.06 39.00 -33.06
N SER A 285 -32.67 37.86 -32.75
CA SER A 285 -33.02 36.85 -33.75
C SER A 285 -34.42 36.31 -33.46
N LEU A 286 -35.27 36.54 -34.46
CA LEU A 286 -36.68 36.23 -34.57
C LEU A 286 -36.86 34.72 -34.72
N GLY A 287 -37.87 34.16 -34.05
CA GLY A 287 -38.19 32.74 -34.13
C GLY A 287 -39.05 32.31 -35.33
N GLY A 288 -39.10 30.98 -35.51
CA GLY A 288 -40.22 30.21 -36.06
C GLY A 288 -39.85 29.18 -37.14
N PRO A 289 -40.58 28.04 -37.29
CA PRO A 289 -41.37 27.28 -36.31
C PRO A 289 -41.15 25.74 -36.39
N GLY A 290 -41.56 24.97 -35.36
CA GLY A 290 -41.78 23.53 -35.52
C GLY A 290 -41.72 22.67 -34.25
N SER A 291 -42.89 22.42 -33.65
CA SER A 291 -43.26 21.25 -32.83
C SER A 291 -42.61 20.99 -31.47
N SER A 292 -43.28 21.51 -30.42
CA SER A 292 -43.82 20.78 -29.26
C SER A 292 -43.02 19.62 -28.65
N ALA A 293 -42.52 19.80 -27.42
CA ALA A 293 -43.16 19.29 -26.18
C ALA A 293 -42.23 19.43 -24.94
N SER A 294 -42.85 19.76 -23.79
CA SER A 294 -42.45 19.40 -22.42
C SER A 294 -41.32 20.16 -21.69
N LEU A 295 -41.73 21.12 -20.86
CA LEU A 295 -41.02 21.56 -19.64
C LEU A 295 -40.94 20.41 -18.61
N PRO A 296 -39.98 20.47 -17.65
CA PRO A 296 -40.41 20.83 -16.31
C PRO A 296 -39.46 21.77 -15.53
N ARG A 297 -40.08 22.77 -14.92
CA ARG A 297 -40.01 23.16 -13.50
C ARG A 297 -38.62 23.21 -12.82
N GLY A 298 -38.16 24.44 -12.60
CA GLY A 298 -37.19 24.82 -11.57
C GLY A 298 -37.36 26.29 -11.18
N ARG A 299 -38.40 26.60 -10.38
CA ARG A 299 -38.49 27.89 -9.66
C ARG A 299 -37.48 27.82 -8.51
N GLN A 300 -36.42 28.63 -8.59
CA GLN A 300 -35.56 28.93 -7.45
C GLN A 300 -36.43 29.66 -6.41
N GLY A 301 -36.67 29.03 -5.26
CA GLY A 301 -37.38 29.62 -4.15
C GLY A 301 -36.57 30.77 -3.55
N LEU A 302 -37.24 31.88 -3.28
CA LEU A 302 -36.71 32.94 -2.41
C LEU A 302 -36.79 32.44 -0.96
N SER A 303 -35.81 32.82 -0.14
CA SER A 303 -35.76 32.47 1.28
C SER A 303 -36.97 33.05 2.02
N PRO A 304 -37.57 32.34 3.00
CA PRO A 304 -38.80 32.76 3.70
C PRO A 304 -38.72 34.16 4.33
N GLU A 305 -37.53 34.61 4.75
CA GLU A 305 -37.33 35.96 5.33
C GLU A 305 -37.51 37.09 4.28
N GLN A 306 -37.33 36.78 2.99
CA GLN A 306 -37.44 37.73 1.90
C GLN A 306 -38.89 37.86 1.38
N GLU A 307 -39.75 36.89 1.71
CA GLU A 307 -41.18 36.91 1.41
C GLU A 307 -41.96 37.74 2.46
N GLU A 308 -41.48 37.74 3.72
CA GLU A 308 -42.01 38.57 4.80
C GLU A 308 -41.71 40.07 4.57
N THR A 309 -40.51 40.41 4.10
CA THR A 309 -40.16 41.80 3.74
C THR A 309 -40.96 42.32 2.55
N ALA A 310 -41.24 41.48 1.54
CA ALA A 310 -42.09 41.84 0.42
C ALA A 310 -43.58 42.01 0.81
N SER A 311 -44.06 41.22 1.77
CA SER A 311 -45.44 41.34 2.30
C SER A 311 -45.68 42.63 3.07
N LEU A 312 -44.67 43.14 3.79
CA LEU A 312 -44.78 44.40 4.56
C LEU A 312 -44.86 45.66 3.69
N VAL A 313 -44.30 45.63 2.47
CA VAL A 313 -44.41 46.73 1.50
C VAL A 313 -45.81 46.80 0.87
N SER A 314 -46.56 45.70 0.86
CA SER A 314 -47.88 45.58 0.25
C SER A 314 -49.02 46.09 1.15
N THR A 315 -48.85 46.10 2.47
CA THR A 315 -49.82 46.67 3.42
C THR A 315 -49.60 48.17 3.62
N GLY A 316 -49.86 48.94 2.56
CA GLY A 316 -49.93 50.39 2.61
C GLY A 316 -51.09 50.88 3.49
N THR A 317 -50.75 51.54 4.59
CA THR A 317 -51.56 52.66 5.11
C THR A 317 -50.72 53.92 4.95
N LEU A 318 -51.27 54.90 4.24
CA LEU A 318 -50.65 56.21 3.99
C LEU A 318 -50.34 56.90 5.33
N VAL A 319 -49.09 56.83 5.76
CA VAL A 319 -48.51 57.71 6.78
C VAL A 319 -47.56 58.67 6.05
N PRO A 320 -47.62 59.99 6.29
CA PRO A 320 -46.73 60.95 5.64
C PRO A 320 -45.26 60.57 5.78
N GLU A 321 -44.49 60.75 4.71
CA GLU A 321 -43.03 60.56 4.67
C GLU A 321 -42.37 61.28 5.85
N GLY A 322 -41.89 60.52 6.84
CA GLY A 322 -41.18 61.13 7.96
C GLY A 322 -40.71 60.17 9.04
N ILE A 323 -41.46 59.12 9.38
CA ILE A 323 -41.03 58.21 10.46
C ILE A 323 -41.44 56.76 10.16
N TYR A 324 -40.56 56.04 9.46
CA TYR A 324 -40.60 54.58 9.47
C TYR A 324 -40.14 54.11 10.86
N LEU A 325 -41.06 53.62 11.69
CA LEU A 325 -40.72 52.92 12.92
C LEU A 325 -40.54 51.44 12.62
N PRO A 326 -39.33 50.87 12.77
CA PRO A 326 -39.13 49.44 12.61
C PRO A 326 -39.89 48.66 13.70
N PRO A 327 -40.36 47.44 13.42
CA PRO A 327 -41.03 46.59 14.41
C PRO A 327 -40.15 46.36 15.66
N PRO A 328 -40.74 46.10 16.84
CA PRO A 328 -39.97 45.85 18.06
C PRO A 328 -38.95 44.71 17.86
N GLY A 329 -37.68 45.00 18.14
CA GLY A 329 -36.57 44.06 17.95
C GLY A 329 -35.78 44.25 16.64
N TYR A 330 -36.22 45.15 15.75
CA TYR A 330 -35.52 45.46 14.50
C TYR A 330 -34.88 46.85 14.59
N GLN A 331 -33.59 46.92 14.27
CA GLN A 331 -32.82 48.16 14.24
C GLN A 331 -32.60 48.60 12.79
N LEU A 332 -32.86 49.87 12.49
CA LEU A 332 -32.50 50.47 11.21
C LEU A 332 -30.97 50.56 11.13
N VAL A 333 -30.39 49.84 10.18
CA VAL A 333 -28.95 49.84 9.93
C VAL A 333 -28.67 50.78 8.76
N PRO A 334 -27.77 51.76 8.88
CA PRO A 334 -27.33 52.59 7.76
C PRO A 334 -26.75 51.76 6.62
N ASP A 335 -26.95 52.20 5.37
CA ASP A 335 -26.52 51.46 4.18
C ASP A 335 -25.03 51.10 4.20
N THR A 336 -24.18 52.00 4.73
CA THR A 336 -22.74 51.76 4.87
C THR A 336 -22.41 50.61 5.84
N GLN A 337 -23.15 50.48 6.93
CA GLN A 337 -23.00 49.38 7.89
C GLN A 337 -23.55 48.07 7.32
N TRP A 338 -24.63 48.12 6.55
CA TRP A 338 -25.17 46.96 5.83
C TRP A 338 -24.18 46.45 4.76
N GLU A 339 -23.59 47.34 3.97
CA GLU A 339 -22.55 47.02 3.00
C GLU A 339 -21.32 46.41 3.66
N GLN A 340 -20.90 46.94 4.82
CA GLN A 340 -19.80 46.39 5.59
C GLN A 340 -20.10 44.98 6.10
N LEU A 341 -21.27 44.76 6.72
CA LEU A 341 -21.70 43.43 7.17
C LEU A 341 -21.84 42.44 6.00
N GLN A 342 -22.28 42.90 4.83
CA GLN A 342 -22.32 42.09 3.62
C GLN A 342 -20.92 41.70 3.11
N MET A 343 -19.95 42.62 3.18
CA MET A 343 -18.56 42.31 2.83
C MET A 343 -17.94 41.33 3.83
N GLU A 344 -18.15 41.54 5.13
CA GLU A 344 -17.70 40.65 6.18
C GLU A 344 -18.36 39.26 6.04
N GLY A 345 -19.66 39.20 5.77
CA GLY A 345 -20.37 37.96 5.50
C GLY A 345 -19.84 37.23 4.27
N ARG A 346 -19.57 37.95 3.17
CA ARG A 346 -18.93 37.38 1.97
C ARG A 346 -17.50 36.89 2.26
N GLN A 347 -16.75 37.58 3.12
CA GLN A 347 -15.41 37.18 3.49
C GLN A 347 -15.43 35.91 4.34
N LEU A 348 -16.27 35.87 5.38
CA LEU A 348 -16.46 34.68 6.20
C LEU A 348 -16.97 33.48 5.41
N GLN A 349 -17.82 33.71 4.39
CA GLN A 349 -18.25 32.67 3.46
C GLN A 349 -17.06 32.07 2.70
N LYS A 350 -16.18 32.92 2.14
CA LYS A 350 -14.96 32.48 1.44
C LYS A 350 -14.00 31.75 2.38
N ASP A 351 -13.84 32.24 3.60
CA ASP A 351 -12.97 31.64 4.61
C ASP A 351 -13.51 30.26 5.01
N LEU A 352 -14.82 30.13 5.25
CA LEU A 352 -15.49 28.86 5.52
C LEU A 352 -15.32 27.87 4.35
N GLU A 353 -15.48 28.33 3.11
CA GLU A 353 -15.22 27.51 1.93
C GLU A 353 -13.76 27.05 1.87
N SER A 354 -12.79 27.94 2.14
CA SER A 354 -11.37 27.57 2.14
C SER A 354 -11.04 26.51 3.20
N VAL A 355 -11.51 26.70 4.43
CA VAL A 355 -11.33 25.74 5.52
C VAL A 355 -12.04 24.42 5.21
N SER A 356 -13.19 24.45 4.55
CA SER A 356 -13.88 23.22 4.13
C SER A 356 -13.08 22.42 3.09
N ARG A 357 -12.42 23.11 2.15
CA ARG A 357 -11.52 22.48 1.16
C ARG A 357 -10.30 21.88 1.84
N GLU A 358 -9.64 22.62 2.74
CA GLU A 358 -8.49 22.11 3.51
C GLU A 358 -8.87 20.87 4.35
N ARG A 359 -10.05 20.89 4.99
CA ARG A 359 -10.56 19.72 5.71
C ARG A 359 -10.70 18.51 4.78
N ASP A 360 -11.29 18.70 3.60
CA ASP A 360 -11.50 17.61 2.65
C ASP A 360 -10.17 17.05 2.14
N GLU A 361 -9.21 17.91 1.82
CA GLU A 361 -7.85 17.52 1.45
C GLU A 361 -7.15 16.71 2.55
N LEU A 362 -7.25 17.14 3.81
CA LEU A 362 -6.70 16.41 4.95
C LEU A 362 -7.41 15.08 5.19
N GLN A 363 -8.75 15.03 5.04
CA GLN A 363 -9.51 13.79 5.14
C GLN A 363 -9.12 12.79 4.05
N GLU A 364 -8.95 13.25 2.82
CA GLU A 364 -8.47 12.40 1.73
C GLU A 364 -7.02 11.97 1.94
N GLY A 365 -6.15 12.86 2.41
CA GLY A 365 -4.76 12.53 2.76
C GLY A 365 -4.69 11.45 3.83
N LEU A 366 -5.48 11.59 4.90
CA LEU A 366 -5.58 10.57 5.95
C LEU A 366 -6.11 9.26 5.39
N ARG A 367 -7.16 9.30 4.55
CA ARG A 367 -7.71 8.11 3.90
C ARG A 367 -6.66 7.38 3.06
N ARG A 368 -5.95 8.10 2.18
CA ARG A 368 -4.87 7.54 1.34
C ARG A 368 -3.77 6.91 2.20
N SER A 369 -3.30 7.61 3.24
CA SER A 369 -2.25 7.09 4.14
C SER A 369 -2.69 5.82 4.89
N ASN A 370 -3.97 5.74 5.29
CA ASN A 370 -4.52 4.56 5.96
C ASN A 370 -4.63 3.38 4.99
N GLU A 371 -5.10 3.63 3.76
CA GLU A 371 -5.12 2.61 2.70
C GLU A 371 -3.72 2.08 2.38
N ASP A 372 -2.72 2.95 2.30
CA ASP A 372 -1.34 2.52 2.02
C ASP A 372 -0.72 1.78 3.20
N CYS A 373 -1.00 2.21 4.43
CA CYS A 373 -0.64 1.46 5.64
C CYS A 373 -1.29 0.06 5.65
N ALA A 374 -2.58 -0.04 5.29
CA ALA A 374 -3.29 -1.31 5.20
C ALA A 374 -2.70 -2.24 4.14
N LYS A 375 -2.34 -1.71 2.95
CA LYS A 375 -1.64 -2.48 1.90
C LYS A 375 -0.28 -2.98 2.38
N GLN A 376 0.52 -2.13 3.02
CA GLN A 376 1.82 -2.51 3.58
C GLN A 376 1.68 -3.60 4.65
N MET A 377 0.72 -3.44 5.57
CA MET A 377 0.39 -4.47 6.55
C MET A 377 -0.02 -5.79 5.89
N GLN A 378 -0.81 -5.74 4.82
CA GLN A 378 -1.24 -6.94 4.10
C GLN A 378 -0.07 -7.69 3.45
N VAL A 379 0.88 -6.96 2.85
CA VAL A 379 2.12 -7.54 2.29
C VAL A 379 2.96 -8.19 3.39
N LEU A 380 3.16 -7.48 4.51
CA LEU A 380 3.93 -8.02 5.65
C LEU A 380 3.26 -9.27 6.23
N LEU A 381 1.93 -9.28 6.37
CA LEU A 381 1.19 -10.45 6.84
C LEU A 381 1.33 -11.63 5.88
N ALA A 382 1.25 -11.40 4.56
CA ALA A 382 1.46 -12.45 3.57
C ALA A 382 2.90 -13.00 3.62
N GLN A 383 3.89 -12.14 3.82
CA GLN A 383 5.29 -12.55 3.98
C GLN A 383 5.49 -13.40 5.24
N VAL A 384 4.89 -13.00 6.37
CA VAL A 384 4.93 -13.79 7.62
C VAL A 384 4.30 -15.16 7.40
N GLN A 385 3.10 -15.21 6.80
CA GLN A 385 2.42 -16.49 6.51
C GLN A 385 3.25 -17.40 5.61
N ASN A 386 3.89 -16.87 4.57
CA ASN A 386 4.78 -17.64 3.70
C ASN A 386 6.00 -18.17 4.48
N SER A 387 6.63 -17.33 5.31
CA SER A 387 7.76 -17.75 6.13
C SER A 387 7.38 -18.83 7.15
N GLU A 388 6.19 -18.75 7.74
CA GLU A 388 5.68 -19.77 8.66
C GLU A 388 5.43 -21.10 7.95
N GLN A 389 4.82 -21.07 6.76
CA GLN A 389 4.61 -22.27 5.95
C GLN A 389 5.94 -22.92 5.54
N LEU A 390 6.94 -22.12 5.16
CA LEU A 390 8.28 -22.61 4.86
C LEU A 390 8.94 -23.25 6.09
N LEU A 391 8.84 -22.61 7.25
CA LEU A 391 9.38 -23.16 8.49
C LEU A 391 8.71 -24.48 8.88
N GLN A 392 7.39 -24.59 8.71
CA GLN A 392 6.65 -25.84 8.92
C GLN A 392 7.10 -26.94 7.95
N ALA A 393 7.28 -26.62 6.67
CA ALA A 393 7.78 -27.56 5.68
C ALA A 393 9.21 -28.03 6.01
N LEU A 394 10.11 -27.10 6.35
CA LEU A 394 11.46 -27.41 6.78
C LEU A 394 11.48 -28.30 8.03
N GLN A 395 10.67 -27.97 9.03
CA GLN A 395 10.52 -28.81 10.23
C GLN A 395 10.05 -30.24 9.88
N GLY A 396 9.12 -30.37 8.93
CA GLY A 396 8.68 -31.65 8.40
C GLY A 396 9.83 -32.43 7.74
N THR A 397 10.59 -31.78 6.85
CA THR A 397 11.73 -32.43 6.16
C THR A 397 12.85 -32.87 7.12
N VAL A 398 13.15 -32.06 8.14
CA VAL A 398 14.15 -32.39 9.17
C VAL A 398 13.69 -33.58 9.99
N SER A 399 12.42 -33.62 10.39
CA SER A 399 11.85 -34.75 11.15
C SER A 399 11.93 -36.05 10.34
N GLN A 400 11.56 -36.00 9.06
CA GLN A 400 11.68 -37.15 8.16
C GLN A 400 13.14 -37.59 7.94
N ALA A 401 14.06 -36.65 7.75
CA ALA A 401 15.48 -36.96 7.61
C ALA A 401 16.03 -37.59 8.90
N GLN A 402 15.62 -37.09 10.06
CA GLN A 402 15.98 -37.64 11.36
C GLN A 402 15.46 -39.08 11.51
N GLU A 403 14.21 -39.35 11.16
CA GLU A 403 13.63 -40.71 11.18
C GLU A 403 14.40 -41.67 10.25
N ARG A 404 14.76 -41.22 9.04
CA ARG A 404 15.56 -42.02 8.10
C ARG A 404 16.94 -42.36 8.66
N VAL A 405 17.64 -41.40 9.26
CA VAL A 405 18.95 -41.62 9.89
C VAL A 405 18.81 -42.58 11.09
N GLN A 406 17.76 -42.45 11.89
CA GLN A 406 17.48 -43.37 13.00
C GLN A 406 17.25 -44.81 12.52
N LEU A 407 16.52 -44.99 11.42
CA LEU A 407 16.33 -46.30 10.79
C LEU A 407 17.63 -46.89 10.27
N GLN A 408 18.43 -46.10 9.54
CA GLN A 408 19.75 -46.54 9.04
C GLN A 408 20.69 -46.92 10.18
N MET A 409 20.71 -46.16 11.27
CA MET A 409 21.49 -46.48 12.48
C MET A 409 21.03 -47.80 13.13
N ALA A 410 19.72 -48.06 13.17
CA ALA A 410 19.17 -49.31 13.70
C ALA A 410 19.55 -50.51 12.82
N GLU A 411 19.47 -50.37 11.50
CA GLU A 411 19.88 -51.40 10.53
C GLU A 411 21.38 -51.71 10.64
N LEU A 412 22.22 -50.68 10.70
CA LEU A 412 23.67 -50.84 10.87
C LEU A 412 24.00 -51.54 12.19
N ALA A 413 23.32 -51.17 13.28
CA ALA A 413 23.50 -51.81 14.58
C ALA A 413 23.05 -53.29 14.57
N ALA A 414 21.96 -53.62 13.86
CA ALA A 414 21.50 -55.00 13.70
C ALA A 414 22.50 -55.83 12.86
N SER A 415 23.00 -55.27 11.76
CA SER A 415 24.03 -55.89 10.93
C SER A 415 25.32 -56.13 11.71
N HIS A 416 25.81 -55.13 12.46
CA HIS A 416 26.98 -55.27 13.33
C HIS A 416 26.80 -56.36 14.39
N LYS A 417 25.61 -56.48 15.01
CA LYS A 417 25.31 -57.57 15.95
C LYS A 417 25.37 -58.93 15.27
N SER A 418 24.78 -59.08 14.08
CA SER A 418 24.82 -60.33 13.30
C SER A 418 26.25 -60.71 12.92
N LEU A 419 27.04 -59.77 12.40
CA LEU A 419 28.46 -59.97 12.09
C LEU A 419 29.27 -60.34 13.34
N SER A 420 29.04 -59.68 14.47
CA SER A 420 29.71 -60.01 15.73
C SER A 420 29.38 -61.42 16.20
N HIS A 421 28.11 -61.86 16.05
CA HIS A 421 27.72 -63.24 16.36
C HIS A 421 28.41 -64.23 15.43
N GLU A 422 28.47 -63.94 14.13
CA GLU A 422 29.12 -64.79 13.15
C GLU A 422 30.63 -64.90 13.38
N VAL A 423 31.30 -63.77 13.68
CA VAL A 423 32.72 -63.76 14.06
C VAL A 423 32.96 -64.57 15.34
N LYS A 424 32.10 -64.45 16.35
CA LYS A 424 32.19 -65.28 17.57
C LYS A 424 32.04 -66.77 17.24
N ARG A 425 31.01 -67.13 16.47
CA ARG A 425 30.75 -68.51 16.01
C ARG A 425 31.96 -69.09 15.27
N LEU A 426 32.49 -68.37 14.29
CA LEU A 426 33.68 -68.77 13.53
C LEU A 426 34.94 -68.84 14.41
N THR A 427 35.05 -67.98 15.42
CA THR A 427 36.18 -68.02 16.36
C THR A 427 36.12 -69.25 17.25
N GLU A 428 34.94 -69.58 17.77
CA GLU A 428 34.68 -70.81 18.54
C GLU A 428 34.93 -72.06 17.68
N GLU A 429 34.46 -72.06 16.43
CA GLU A 429 34.70 -73.14 15.47
C GLU A 429 36.20 -73.29 15.15
N ASN A 430 36.93 -72.20 14.92
CA ASN A 430 38.38 -72.24 14.72
C ASN A 430 39.15 -72.70 15.96
N GLN A 431 38.70 -72.33 17.16
CA GLN A 431 39.26 -72.83 18.41
C GLN A 431 38.98 -74.33 18.57
N GLY A 432 37.77 -74.77 18.23
CA GLY A 432 37.39 -76.18 18.15
C GLY A 432 38.28 -76.95 17.19
N LEU A 433 38.44 -76.48 15.94
CA LEU A 433 39.31 -77.10 14.94
C LEU A 433 40.80 -77.10 15.36
N ARG A 434 41.27 -76.12 16.13
CA ARG A 434 42.63 -76.11 16.70
C ARG A 434 42.77 -77.06 17.90
N ALA A 435 41.70 -77.30 18.66
CA ALA A 435 41.68 -78.27 19.75
C ALA A 435 41.54 -79.71 19.21
N GLU A 436 40.75 -79.89 18.15
CA GLU A 436 40.61 -81.06 17.26
C GLU A 436 41.82 -81.25 16.33
N GLN A 437 42.80 -80.34 16.40
CA GLN A 437 44.15 -80.56 15.91
C GLN A 437 45.07 -80.93 17.09
N PRO A 438 44.84 -82.04 17.82
CA PRO A 438 45.86 -82.58 18.69
C PRO A 438 47.00 -83.07 17.79
N LEU A 439 48.21 -82.61 18.10
CA LEU A 439 49.46 -83.37 17.96
C LEU A 439 49.39 -84.49 16.91
N ALA A 440 49.72 -84.18 15.66
CA ALA A 440 49.95 -85.15 14.58
C ALA A 440 51.22 -85.99 14.83
N SER A 441 51.38 -86.46 16.07
CA SER A 441 52.40 -87.38 16.53
C SER A 441 51.82 -88.25 17.66
N ALA A 442 50.72 -88.97 17.38
CA ALA A 442 50.38 -90.24 18.02
C ALA A 442 49.25 -90.94 17.25
N PRO A 443 49.38 -92.22 16.87
CA PRO A 443 48.31 -92.96 16.20
C PRO A 443 47.43 -93.68 17.22
N GLY A 444 46.12 -93.42 17.18
CA GLY A 444 45.13 -94.31 17.82
C GLY A 444 43.82 -93.64 18.22
N ALA A 445 42.74 -94.34 17.89
CA ALA A 445 41.37 -94.22 18.41
C ALA A 445 40.39 -93.30 17.66
N LEU A 446 39.59 -93.99 16.84
CA LEU A 446 38.16 -93.80 16.57
C LEU A 446 37.43 -92.91 17.58
N GLU A 447 36.64 -91.95 17.10
CA GLU A 447 35.20 -91.83 17.39
C GLU A 447 34.58 -90.71 16.54
N GLN A 448 33.26 -90.80 16.43
CA GLN A 448 32.38 -90.35 15.37
C GLN A 448 31.44 -89.30 15.97
N GLU A 449 31.20 -88.15 15.30
CA GLU A 449 29.91 -87.44 15.26
C GLU A 449 30.04 -86.06 14.59
N GLY A 450 29.35 -85.89 13.47
CA GLY A 450 29.30 -84.64 12.72
C GLY A 450 28.58 -84.82 11.39
N GLN A 451 27.24 -84.97 11.46
CA GLN A 451 26.27 -84.88 10.37
C GLN A 451 26.81 -85.15 8.95
N GLU A 452 26.93 -86.44 8.59
CA GLU A 452 26.92 -86.83 7.19
C GLU A 452 25.58 -86.38 6.59
N GLU A 453 25.61 -85.40 5.68
CA GLU A 453 24.67 -85.40 4.57
C GLU A 453 24.81 -86.76 3.91
N THR A 454 23.88 -87.66 4.23
CA THR A 454 23.87 -89.02 3.69
C THR A 454 23.83 -88.93 2.18
N LEU A 455 24.99 -89.16 1.56
CA LEU A 455 25.10 -89.43 0.13
C LEU A 455 24.07 -90.51 -0.19
N PRO A 456 23.20 -90.30 -1.20
CA PRO A 456 22.08 -91.20 -1.46
C PRO A 456 22.63 -92.61 -1.71
N SER A 457 22.35 -93.49 -0.75
CA SER A 457 22.91 -94.86 -0.73
C SER A 457 22.14 -95.78 -1.67
N SER A 458 21.00 -95.30 -2.20
CA SER A 458 20.15 -96.02 -3.14
C SER A 458 19.79 -95.16 -4.38
N VAL A 459 19.73 -95.81 -5.54
CA VAL A 459 19.28 -95.19 -6.81
C VAL A 459 17.92 -94.46 -6.70
N PRO A 460 16.89 -94.95 -5.97
CA PRO A 460 15.64 -94.21 -5.81
C PRO A 460 15.79 -92.93 -4.99
N GLU A 461 16.63 -92.89 -3.96
CA GLU A 461 16.92 -91.67 -3.19
C GLU A 461 17.58 -90.60 -4.06
N LEU A 462 18.54 -90.99 -4.90
CA LEU A 462 19.18 -90.08 -5.86
C LEU A 462 18.17 -89.50 -6.85
N LYS A 463 17.26 -90.34 -7.40
CA LYS A 463 16.19 -89.86 -8.29
C LYS A 463 15.26 -88.87 -7.59
N GLN A 464 14.90 -89.12 -6.33
CA GLN A 464 14.05 -88.24 -5.55
C GLN A 464 14.75 -86.92 -5.20
N LEU A 465 16.06 -86.94 -4.96
CA LEU A 465 16.87 -85.74 -4.74
C LEU A 465 16.96 -84.90 -6.02
N VAL A 466 17.26 -85.51 -7.17
CA VAL A 466 17.31 -84.79 -8.47
C VAL A 466 15.96 -84.16 -8.81
N LEU A 467 14.84 -84.85 -8.54
CA LEU A 467 13.50 -84.28 -8.72
C LEU A 467 13.25 -83.10 -7.79
N ARG A 468 13.64 -83.18 -6.51
CA ARG A 468 13.53 -82.06 -5.55
C ARG A 468 14.38 -80.87 -5.97
N MET A 469 15.67 -81.08 -6.27
CA MET A 469 16.56 -80.03 -6.77
C MET A 469 16.03 -79.39 -8.06
N GLY A 470 15.44 -80.19 -8.96
CA GLY A 470 14.80 -79.69 -10.17
C GLY A 470 13.53 -78.86 -9.90
N GLN A 471 12.74 -79.22 -8.88
CA GLN A 471 11.56 -78.46 -8.44
C GLN A 471 11.98 -77.16 -7.75
N GLU A 472 12.99 -77.20 -6.88
CA GLU A 472 13.56 -76.04 -6.19
C GLU A 472 14.19 -75.06 -7.18
N ALA A 473 14.96 -75.55 -8.16
CA ALA A 473 15.52 -74.71 -9.22
C ALA A 473 14.42 -74.00 -10.04
N ARG A 474 13.31 -74.70 -10.35
CA ARG A 474 12.14 -74.08 -11.02
C ARG A 474 11.44 -73.05 -10.13
N ALA A 475 11.34 -73.30 -8.82
CA ALA A 475 10.75 -72.35 -7.88
C ALA A 475 11.60 -71.08 -7.74
N HIS A 476 12.92 -71.23 -7.61
CA HIS A 476 13.86 -70.11 -7.60
C HIS A 476 13.82 -69.32 -8.91
N GLN A 477 13.73 -70.00 -10.05
CA GLN A 477 13.61 -69.34 -11.35
C GLN A 477 12.33 -68.49 -11.45
N ARG A 478 11.18 -69.02 -11.01
CA ARG A 478 9.91 -68.26 -10.97
C ARG A 478 9.97 -67.07 -10.02
N ALA A 479 10.60 -67.23 -8.85
CA ALA A 479 10.77 -66.12 -7.90
C ALA A 479 11.59 -64.98 -8.51
N ARG A 480 12.68 -65.31 -9.22
CA ARG A 480 13.50 -64.34 -9.95
C ARG A 480 12.73 -63.66 -11.08
N GLU A 481 11.89 -64.39 -11.81
CA GLU A 481 11.04 -63.82 -12.87
C GLU A 481 9.99 -62.85 -12.29
N HIS A 482 9.35 -63.19 -11.18
CA HIS A 482 8.43 -62.29 -10.48
C HIS A 482 9.14 -61.05 -9.92
N GLU A 483 10.35 -61.21 -9.38
CA GLU A 483 11.15 -60.08 -8.91
C GLU A 483 11.58 -59.17 -10.07
N ALA A 484 12.01 -59.74 -11.19
CA ALA A 484 12.33 -58.98 -12.40
C ALA A 484 11.09 -58.24 -12.94
N GLU A 485 9.92 -58.85 -12.92
CA GLU A 485 8.67 -58.20 -13.34
C GLU A 485 8.25 -57.08 -12.39
N ARG A 486 8.41 -57.27 -11.07
CA ARG A 486 8.18 -56.22 -10.07
C ARG A 486 9.07 -55.01 -10.33
N LEU A 487 10.36 -55.24 -10.59
CA LEU A 487 11.31 -54.18 -10.90
C LEU A 487 10.99 -53.49 -12.24
N ARG A 488 10.49 -54.22 -13.25
CA ARG A 488 10.03 -53.61 -14.51
C ARG A 488 8.85 -52.68 -14.30
N ILE A 489 7.85 -53.10 -13.52
CA ILE A 489 6.71 -52.26 -13.17
C ILE A 489 7.19 -51.02 -12.42
N GLU A 490 8.07 -51.18 -11.42
CA GLU A 490 8.64 -50.07 -10.66
C GLU A 490 9.38 -49.08 -11.58
N ILE A 491 10.22 -49.57 -12.50
CA ILE A 491 10.91 -48.72 -13.48
C ILE A 491 9.92 -47.92 -14.34
N VAL A 492 8.82 -48.54 -14.80
CA VAL A 492 7.80 -47.83 -15.59
C VAL A 492 7.10 -46.77 -14.74
N THR A 493 6.68 -47.11 -13.52
CA THR A 493 6.02 -46.14 -12.63
C THR A 493 6.94 -44.97 -12.27
N LEU A 494 8.23 -45.21 -12.07
CA LEU A 494 9.20 -44.15 -11.81
C LEU A 494 9.45 -43.28 -13.05
N ARG A 495 9.39 -43.86 -14.26
CA ARG A 495 9.48 -43.09 -15.51
C ARG A 495 8.25 -42.23 -15.74
N GLU A 496 7.05 -42.77 -15.53
CA GLU A 496 5.79 -42.02 -15.62
C GLU A 496 5.79 -40.85 -14.62
N ALA A 497 6.17 -41.09 -13.36
CA ALA A 497 6.30 -40.04 -12.35
C ALA A 497 7.34 -38.97 -12.74
N LEU A 498 8.46 -39.38 -13.35
CA LEU A 498 9.47 -38.43 -13.85
C LEU A 498 8.91 -37.60 -15.03
N GLU A 499 8.22 -38.22 -15.97
CA GLU A 499 7.59 -37.53 -17.10
C GLU A 499 6.54 -36.52 -16.62
N GLU A 500 5.69 -36.89 -15.66
CA GLU A 500 4.72 -35.98 -15.03
C GLU A 500 5.41 -34.81 -14.34
N GLU A 501 6.48 -35.05 -13.57
CA GLU A 501 7.29 -33.99 -12.96
C GLU A 501 7.90 -33.06 -14.02
N THR A 502 8.44 -33.62 -15.11
CA THR A 502 9.00 -32.79 -16.20
C THR A 502 7.94 -31.95 -16.90
N ALA A 503 6.73 -32.49 -17.10
CA ALA A 503 5.62 -31.74 -17.68
C ALA A 503 5.12 -30.64 -16.73
N ALA A 504 5.03 -30.92 -15.43
CA ALA A 504 4.69 -29.93 -14.41
C ALA A 504 5.73 -28.79 -14.35
N ARG A 505 7.03 -29.13 -14.40
CA ARG A 505 8.12 -28.15 -14.47
C ARG A 505 8.02 -27.28 -15.73
N ALA A 506 7.84 -27.88 -16.90
CA ALA A 506 7.69 -27.14 -18.15
C ALA A 506 6.47 -26.19 -18.12
N SER A 507 5.37 -26.62 -17.50
CA SER A 507 4.18 -25.77 -17.30
C SER A 507 4.48 -24.57 -16.40
N LEU A 508 5.14 -24.79 -15.25
CA LEU A 508 5.52 -23.72 -14.34
C LEU A 508 6.53 -22.75 -14.97
N GLU A 509 7.51 -23.26 -15.72
CA GLU A 509 8.45 -22.43 -16.48
C GLU A 509 7.73 -21.58 -17.54
N GLY A 510 6.72 -22.15 -18.22
CA GLY A 510 5.84 -21.42 -19.12
C GLY A 510 5.08 -20.29 -18.42
N GLN A 511 4.49 -20.56 -17.25
CA GLN A 511 3.79 -19.54 -16.45
C GLN A 511 4.74 -18.44 -15.98
N LEU A 512 5.92 -18.79 -15.47
CA LEU A 512 6.94 -17.82 -15.07
C LEU A 512 7.42 -16.96 -16.23
N ARG A 513 7.51 -17.52 -17.45
CA ARG A 513 7.85 -16.76 -18.64
C ARG A 513 6.76 -15.75 -18.99
N VAL A 514 5.49 -16.16 -18.98
CA VAL A 514 4.36 -15.23 -19.22
C VAL A 514 4.35 -14.12 -18.18
N GLN A 515 4.54 -14.45 -16.89
CA GLN A 515 4.62 -13.45 -15.82
C GLN A 515 5.78 -12.46 -16.04
N ARG A 516 6.94 -12.93 -16.52
CA ARG A 516 8.06 -12.05 -16.89
C ARG A 516 7.70 -11.13 -18.04
N GLU A 517 7.10 -11.66 -19.11
CA GLU A 517 6.66 -10.88 -20.27
C GLU A 517 5.60 -9.82 -19.84
N GLU A 518 4.67 -10.18 -18.94
CA GLU A 518 3.71 -9.24 -18.35
C GLU A 518 4.41 -8.13 -17.54
N THR A 519 5.39 -8.48 -16.70
CA THR A 519 6.16 -7.48 -15.94
C THR A 519 6.97 -6.56 -16.85
N GLU A 520 7.60 -7.09 -17.91
CA GLU A 520 8.35 -6.29 -18.88
C GLU A 520 7.44 -5.30 -19.63
N VAL A 521 6.22 -5.73 -19.99
CA VAL A 521 5.22 -4.84 -20.62
C VAL A 521 4.77 -3.75 -19.64
N LEU A 522 4.50 -4.11 -18.37
CA LEU A 522 4.14 -3.14 -17.34
C LEU A 522 5.28 -2.13 -17.10
N GLU A 523 6.53 -2.59 -17.03
CA GLU A 523 7.70 -1.72 -16.91
C GLU A 523 7.86 -0.77 -18.11
N ALA A 524 7.67 -1.27 -19.34
CA ALA A 524 7.71 -0.44 -20.54
C ALA A 524 6.58 0.61 -20.53
N SER A 525 5.38 0.25 -20.04
CA SER A 525 4.27 1.18 -19.89
C SER A 525 4.58 2.28 -18.85
N LEU A 526 5.17 1.92 -17.71
CA LEU A 526 5.59 2.87 -16.68
C LEU A 526 6.69 3.80 -17.19
N CYS A 527 7.65 3.29 -17.96
CA CYS A 527 8.66 4.11 -18.61
C CYS A 527 8.03 5.10 -19.61
N SER A 528 7.06 4.65 -20.41
CA SER A 528 6.34 5.53 -21.35
C SER A 528 5.49 6.59 -20.65
N LEU A 529 4.84 6.24 -19.53
CA LEU A 529 4.12 7.18 -18.68
C LEU A 529 5.06 8.23 -18.06
N ARG A 530 6.24 7.80 -17.58
CA ARG A 530 7.26 8.70 -17.03
C ARG A 530 7.77 9.69 -18.07
N THR A 531 8.10 9.23 -19.28
CA THR A 531 8.57 10.12 -20.35
C THR A 531 7.49 11.12 -20.77
N GLU A 532 6.22 10.70 -20.79
CA GLU A 532 5.09 11.58 -21.09
C GLU A 532 4.86 12.61 -19.98
N MET A 533 4.96 12.22 -18.70
CA MET A 533 4.90 13.16 -17.57
C MET A 533 6.04 14.19 -17.64
N GLU A 534 7.26 13.76 -17.95
CA GLU A 534 8.39 14.67 -18.13
C GLU A 534 8.20 15.59 -19.35
N ARG A 535 7.59 15.10 -20.44
CA ARG A 535 7.25 15.91 -21.61
C ARG A 535 6.27 17.02 -21.23
N ILE A 536 5.18 16.67 -20.54
CA ILE A 536 4.19 17.64 -20.04
C ILE A 536 4.84 18.64 -19.08
N HIS A 537 5.72 18.19 -18.19
CA HIS A 537 6.42 19.07 -17.25
C HIS A 537 7.38 20.04 -17.96
N ARG A 538 8.10 19.58 -19.00
CA ARG A 538 8.94 20.44 -19.83
C ARG A 538 8.10 21.45 -20.62
N GLU A 539 7.00 21.03 -21.22
CA GLU A 539 6.09 21.92 -21.95
C GLU A 539 5.53 23.01 -21.02
N GLN A 540 5.10 22.65 -19.80
CA GLN A 540 4.68 23.63 -18.78
C GLN A 540 5.80 24.58 -18.35
N SER A 541 7.05 24.10 -18.28
CA SER A 541 8.22 24.92 -17.93
C SER A 541 8.68 25.83 -19.07
N GLU A 542 8.54 25.41 -20.32
CA GLU A 542 8.85 26.23 -21.51
C GLU A 542 7.76 27.29 -21.73
N GLU A 543 6.50 26.96 -21.50
CA GLU A 543 5.38 27.93 -21.44
C GLU A 543 5.57 28.97 -20.32
N ALA A 544 6.18 28.57 -19.19
CA ALA A 544 6.49 29.48 -18.08
C ALA A 544 7.75 30.35 -18.31
N SER A 545 8.65 29.99 -19.24
CA SER A 545 9.92 30.70 -19.46
C SER A 545 10.01 31.49 -20.78
N GLY A 546 9.01 31.37 -21.66
CA GLY A 546 8.93 32.12 -22.91
C GLY A 546 8.00 33.36 -22.87
N GLN A 547 8.47 34.50 -22.33
CA GLN A 547 8.33 35.90 -22.83
C GLN A 547 8.26 37.01 -21.73
N PRO A 548 8.85 38.21 -21.96
CA PRO A 548 8.68 39.42 -21.13
C PRO A 548 7.38 40.19 -21.51
N PRO A 549 6.93 41.20 -20.73
CA PRO A 549 5.53 41.57 -20.63
C PRO A 549 5.06 42.45 -21.80
N GLY A 550 4.03 41.97 -22.50
CA GLY A 550 3.20 42.74 -23.43
C GLY A 550 1.72 42.38 -23.21
N PRO A 551 0.77 43.32 -23.38
CA PRO A 551 -0.63 43.08 -23.03
C PRO A 551 -1.34 42.22 -24.08
N GLY A 552 -1.79 41.02 -23.69
CA GLY A 552 -2.67 40.10 -24.45
C GLY A 552 -1.99 39.36 -25.62
N PRO A 553 -2.02 38.01 -25.71
CA PRO A 553 -3.22 37.16 -25.65
C PRO A 553 -3.00 35.81 -24.90
N THR A 554 -2.21 35.77 -23.83
CA THR A 554 -1.81 34.51 -23.19
C THR A 554 -2.96 33.84 -22.43
N GLU A 555 -3.85 34.60 -21.80
CA GLU A 555 -5.07 34.06 -21.18
C GLU A 555 -6.06 33.53 -22.22
N GLU A 556 -6.19 34.18 -23.38
CA GLU A 556 -7.03 33.67 -24.47
C GLU A 556 -6.48 32.36 -25.03
N ALA A 557 -5.16 32.28 -25.26
CA ALA A 557 -4.52 31.04 -25.74
C ALA A 557 -4.69 29.89 -24.72
N GLN A 558 -4.49 30.16 -23.43
CA GLN A 558 -4.68 29.17 -22.36
C GLN A 558 -6.16 28.79 -22.17
N LEU A 559 -7.08 29.75 -22.26
CA LEU A 559 -8.52 29.50 -22.23
C LEU A 559 -8.97 28.71 -23.46
N THR A 560 -8.40 28.98 -24.64
CA THR A 560 -8.68 28.18 -25.84
C THR A 560 -8.16 26.77 -25.70
N ALA A 561 -6.93 26.56 -25.23
CA ALA A 561 -6.38 25.22 -25.00
C ALA A 561 -7.18 24.43 -23.93
N LEU A 562 -7.58 25.08 -22.84
CA LEU A 562 -8.46 24.48 -21.83
C LEU A 562 -9.87 24.21 -22.38
N SER A 563 -10.40 25.07 -23.25
CA SER A 563 -11.69 24.86 -23.91
C SER A 563 -11.63 23.69 -24.90
N GLU A 564 -10.52 23.51 -25.61
CA GLU A 564 -10.27 22.39 -26.52
C GLU A 564 -10.12 21.07 -25.76
N GLN A 565 -9.38 21.06 -24.64
CA GLN A 565 -9.29 19.89 -23.76
C GLN A 565 -10.65 19.54 -23.16
N ARG A 566 -11.43 20.53 -22.72
CA ARG A 566 -12.81 20.31 -22.25
C ARG A 566 -13.70 19.76 -23.37
N ALA A 567 -13.60 20.28 -24.59
CA ALA A 567 -14.34 19.76 -25.74
C ALA A 567 -13.93 18.32 -26.10
N LYS A 568 -12.64 17.99 -25.97
CA LYS A 568 -12.12 16.63 -26.17
C LYS A 568 -12.63 15.67 -25.10
N VAL A 569 -12.66 16.08 -23.83
CA VAL A 569 -13.24 15.29 -22.73
C VAL A 569 -14.73 15.06 -22.97
N LEU A 570 -15.49 16.09 -23.34
CA LEU A 570 -16.91 15.95 -23.65
C LEU A 570 -17.15 15.01 -24.84
N ARG A 571 -16.30 15.06 -25.87
CA ARG A 571 -16.39 14.13 -27.01
C ARG A 571 -16.09 12.70 -26.59
N LEU A 572 -15.00 12.46 -25.84
CA LEU A 572 -14.65 11.13 -25.35
C LEU A 572 -15.71 10.57 -24.39
N GLN A 573 -16.36 11.44 -23.61
CA GLN A 573 -17.47 11.06 -22.74
C GLN A 573 -18.70 10.64 -23.56
N ALA A 574 -19.05 11.37 -24.63
CA ALA A 574 -20.10 10.96 -25.55
C ALA A 574 -19.76 9.65 -26.31
N GLU A 575 -18.50 9.45 -26.71
CA GLU A 575 -18.03 8.21 -27.34
C GLU A 575 -18.08 7.02 -26.36
N LEU A 576 -17.75 7.25 -25.08
CA LEU A 576 -17.89 6.24 -24.04
C LEU A 576 -19.36 5.90 -23.78
N GLU A 577 -20.23 6.91 -23.62
CA GLU A 577 -21.67 6.71 -23.41
C GLU A 577 -22.31 5.95 -24.58
N THR A 578 -21.95 6.28 -25.82
CA THR A 578 -22.42 5.54 -27.01
C THR A 578 -21.85 4.12 -27.05
N SER A 579 -20.58 3.90 -26.68
CA SER A 579 -19.99 2.57 -26.59
C SER A 579 -20.64 1.71 -25.51
N GLU A 580 -20.86 2.26 -24.32
CA GLU A 580 -21.57 1.58 -23.23
C GLU A 580 -23.02 1.28 -23.62
N GLN A 581 -23.69 2.19 -24.31
CA GLN A 581 -25.05 1.95 -24.80
C GLN A 581 -25.07 0.80 -25.80
N VAL A 582 -24.14 0.77 -26.77
CA VAL A 582 -24.00 -0.35 -27.72
C VAL A 582 -23.71 -1.67 -27.00
N GLN A 583 -22.89 -1.66 -25.94
CA GLN A 583 -22.64 -2.84 -25.12
C GLN A 583 -23.89 -3.30 -24.36
N ARG A 584 -24.63 -2.37 -23.74
CA ARG A 584 -25.91 -2.66 -23.08
C ARG A 584 -26.91 -3.27 -24.06
N ASP A 585 -26.99 -2.71 -25.26
CA ASP A 585 -27.87 -3.18 -26.33
C ASP A 585 -27.45 -4.57 -26.83
N PHE A 586 -26.14 -4.82 -26.99
CA PHE A 586 -25.63 -6.15 -27.36
C PHE A 586 -25.95 -7.19 -26.29
N VAL A 587 -25.79 -6.84 -25.01
CA VAL A 587 -26.15 -7.74 -23.90
C VAL A 587 -27.65 -8.01 -23.90
N ARG A 588 -28.50 -6.98 -24.04
CA ARG A 588 -29.97 -7.14 -24.09
C ARG A 588 -30.41 -8.00 -25.29
N LEU A 589 -29.85 -7.75 -26.47
CA LEU A 589 -30.10 -8.58 -27.66
C LEU A 589 -29.66 -10.04 -27.44
N SER A 590 -28.48 -10.25 -26.86
CA SER A 590 -27.96 -11.61 -26.60
C SER A 590 -28.82 -12.38 -25.60
N GLN A 591 -29.33 -11.71 -24.56
CA GLN A 591 -30.25 -12.30 -23.58
C GLN A 591 -31.60 -12.60 -24.21
N ALA A 592 -32.18 -11.67 -24.99
CA ALA A 592 -33.43 -11.90 -25.69
C ALA A 592 -33.33 -13.07 -26.69
N LEU A 593 -32.20 -13.18 -27.40
CA LEU A 593 -31.91 -14.30 -28.28
C LEU A 593 -31.79 -15.62 -27.50
N GLN A 594 -31.09 -15.63 -26.37
CA GLN A 594 -30.97 -16.81 -25.52
C GLN A 594 -32.34 -17.28 -25.02
N VAL A 595 -33.21 -16.36 -24.58
CA VAL A 595 -34.57 -16.68 -24.14
C VAL A 595 -35.39 -17.25 -25.30
N ARG A 596 -35.33 -16.66 -26.50
CA ARG A 596 -36.03 -17.20 -27.68
C ARG A 596 -35.52 -18.60 -28.06
N LEU A 597 -34.21 -18.83 -28.04
CA LEU A 597 -33.62 -20.14 -28.31
C LEU A 597 -34.03 -21.19 -27.27
N GLU A 598 -34.10 -20.80 -26.00
CA GLU A 598 -34.54 -21.68 -24.91
C GLU A 598 -36.04 -21.99 -25.00
N GLN A 599 -36.87 -21.03 -25.38
CA GLN A 599 -38.29 -21.26 -25.67
C GLN A 599 -38.49 -22.23 -26.86
N ILE A 600 -37.67 -22.12 -27.91
CA ILE A 600 -37.66 -23.07 -29.02
C ILE A 600 -37.24 -24.47 -28.53
N ARG A 601 -36.24 -24.56 -27.65
CA ARG A 601 -35.78 -25.83 -27.05
C ARG A 601 -36.87 -26.50 -26.21
N GLN A 602 -37.69 -25.71 -25.53
CA GLN A 602 -38.78 -26.17 -24.66
C GLN A 602 -40.11 -26.39 -25.40
N ALA A 603 -40.21 -26.02 -26.68
CA ALA A 603 -41.43 -26.21 -27.46
C ALA A 603 -41.71 -27.70 -27.72
N GLU A 604 -42.92 -28.15 -27.42
CA GLU A 604 -43.33 -29.56 -27.51
C GLU A 604 -43.89 -29.92 -28.90
N SER A 605 -44.13 -28.93 -29.77
CA SER A 605 -44.66 -29.13 -31.12
C SER A 605 -44.02 -28.23 -32.19
N LEU A 606 -43.99 -28.71 -33.43
CA LEU A 606 -43.45 -27.95 -34.57
C LEU A 606 -44.28 -26.71 -34.92
N GLU A 607 -45.57 -26.69 -34.57
CA GLU A 607 -46.44 -25.51 -34.75
C GLU A 607 -46.07 -24.39 -33.77
N GLN A 608 -45.70 -24.73 -32.52
CA GLN A 608 -45.20 -23.78 -31.53
C GLN A 608 -43.85 -23.16 -31.94
N VAL A 609 -42.96 -23.97 -32.50
CA VAL A 609 -41.68 -23.47 -33.04
C VAL A 609 -41.91 -22.53 -34.23
N ARG A 610 -42.87 -22.83 -35.12
CA ARG A 610 -43.23 -21.96 -36.24
C ARG A 610 -43.82 -20.62 -35.75
N SER A 611 -44.70 -20.63 -34.76
CA SER A 611 -45.22 -19.38 -34.19
C SER A 611 -44.15 -18.51 -33.52
N LEU A 612 -43.17 -19.12 -32.83
CA LEU A 612 -42.07 -18.39 -32.19
C LEU A 612 -41.09 -17.78 -33.21
N LEU A 613 -40.97 -18.39 -34.40
CA LEU A 613 -40.15 -17.89 -35.50
C LEU A 613 -40.89 -16.84 -36.36
N ASP A 614 -42.22 -16.92 -36.43
CA ASP A 614 -43.08 -15.96 -37.14
C ASP A 614 -43.31 -14.66 -36.34
N GLU A 615 -43.01 -14.65 -35.03
CA GLU A 615 -42.92 -13.40 -34.26
C GLU A 615 -41.82 -12.50 -34.85
N ALA A 616 -42.24 -11.32 -35.33
CA ALA A 616 -41.46 -10.38 -36.14
C ALA A 616 -39.96 -10.34 -35.76
N PRO A 617 -39.04 -10.40 -36.74
CA PRO A 617 -37.62 -10.37 -36.47
C PRO A 617 -37.26 -9.08 -35.72
N LEU A 618 -36.56 -9.23 -34.59
CA LEU A 618 -36.02 -8.13 -33.79
C LEU A 618 -35.13 -7.26 -34.69
N ARG A 619 -35.70 -6.23 -35.30
CA ARG A 619 -35.01 -5.31 -36.21
C ARG A 619 -34.41 -4.13 -35.45
N ASP A 620 -34.94 -3.83 -34.27
CA ASP A 620 -34.49 -2.76 -33.39
C ASP A 620 -34.47 -3.21 -31.92
N VAL A 621 -33.55 -2.65 -31.12
CA VAL A 621 -33.36 -2.99 -29.69
C VAL A 621 -34.56 -2.51 -28.85
N GLY A 622 -35.27 -1.49 -29.33
CA GLY A 622 -36.48 -0.95 -28.70
C GLY A 622 -37.70 -1.89 -28.72
N ASP A 623 -37.67 -2.96 -29.53
CA ASP A 623 -38.74 -3.96 -29.60
C ASP A 623 -38.64 -5.02 -28.49
N ILE A 624 -37.54 -5.04 -27.74
CA ILE A 624 -37.34 -5.92 -26.59
C ILE A 624 -38.11 -5.34 -25.40
N LYS A 625 -39.23 -5.96 -25.03
CA LYS A 625 -39.97 -5.57 -23.83
C LYS A 625 -39.10 -5.79 -22.59
N ASP A 626 -38.78 -4.70 -21.90
CA ASP A 626 -38.23 -4.75 -20.55
C ASP A 626 -39.22 -5.49 -19.65
N SER A 627 -38.76 -6.59 -19.07
CA SER A 627 -39.54 -7.41 -18.14
C SER A 627 -39.37 -6.92 -16.71
#